data_AF-A0A382L6I9-F1
#
_entry.id   AF-A0A382L6I9-F1
#
_cell.length_a   1.000
_cell.length_b   1.000
_cell.length_c   1.000
_cell.angle_alpha   90.00
_cell.angle_beta   90.00
_cell.angle_gamma   90.00
#
_symmetry.space_group_name_H-M   'P 1'
#
loop_
_entity.id
_entity.type
_entity.pdbx_description
1 polymer ?
#
loop_
_entity_poly.entity_id
_entity_poly.type
_entity_poly.pdbx_seq_one_letter_code
_entity_poly.pdbx_strand_id
1 'polypeptide(L)' 'MAGISKADGPVAVTGSSGYIGSRIVEDLMEQGYEVNACVRDSSNARKVDHLINLNEK' A
#
# COMPACT_ATOMS: atom_id res chain seq x y z
N MET A 1 8.46 11.58 -19.57
CA MET A 1 8.28 10.21 -19.05
C MET A 1 6.80 9.89 -19.08
N ALA A 2 6.40 8.77 -19.67
CA ALA A 2 5.03 8.28 -19.50
C ALA A 2 4.89 7.77 -18.06
N GLY A 3 3.80 8.12 -17.38
CA GLY A 3 3.50 7.59 -16.05
C GLY A 3 3.16 6.11 -16.10
N ILE A 4 3.15 5.45 -14.95
CA ILE A 4 2.64 4.08 -14.82
C ILE A 4 1.12 4.06 -14.97
N SER A 5 0.59 2.93 -15.41
CA SER A 5 -0.82 2.63 -15.55
C SER A 5 -1.18 1.37 -14.77
N LYS A 6 -2.48 1.15 -14.57
CA LYS A 6 -3.00 -0.04 -13.86
C LYS A 6 -2.71 -1.34 -14.61
N ALA A 7 -2.43 -1.28 -15.91
CA ALA A 7 -2.12 -2.44 -16.73
C ALA A 7 -0.66 -2.88 -16.60
N ASP A 8 0.21 -2.05 -16.03
CA ASP A 8 1.64 -2.37 -15.84
C ASP A 8 1.89 -3.34 -14.67
N GLY A 9 0.83 -3.66 -13.91
CA GLY A 9 0.87 -4.60 -12.79
C GLY A 9 0.79 -3.92 -11.41
N PRO A 10 0.95 -4.70 -10.33
CA PRO A 10 0.82 -4.20 -8.97
C PRO A 10 2.00 -3.31 -8.56
N VAL A 11 1.71 -2.23 -7.82
CA VAL A 11 2.71 -1.31 -7.28
C VAL A 11 3.24 -1.83 -5.95
N ALA A 12 4.54 -2.06 -5.84
CA ALA A 12 5.19 -2.40 -4.57
C ALA A 12 5.54 -1.14 -3.79
N VAL A 13 5.02 -1.01 -2.57
CA VAL A 13 5.37 0.09 -1.66
C VAL A 13 6.20 -0.49 -0.53
N THR A 14 7.45 -0.05 -0.37
CA THR A 14 8.31 -0.46 0.74
C THR A 14 8.18 0.50 1.91
N GLY A 15 8.13 -0.02 3.14
CA GLY A 15 7.93 0.81 4.32
C GLY A 15 6.48 1.29 4.46
N SER A 16 5.53 0.50 3.98
CA SER A 16 4.10 0.82 3.97
C SER A 16 3.54 1.11 5.36
N SER A 17 4.09 0.52 6.42
CA SER A 17 3.63 0.78 7.80
C SER A 17 4.07 2.14 8.36
N GLY A 18 4.84 2.92 7.60
CA GLY A 18 5.32 4.24 8.00
C GLY A 18 4.29 5.33 7.72
N TYR A 19 4.46 6.49 8.35
CA TYR A 19 3.54 7.63 8.25
C TYR A 19 3.17 8.03 6.81
N ILE A 20 4.16 8.14 5.94
CA ILE A 20 3.94 8.48 4.53
C ILE A 20 3.58 7.24 3.70
N GLY A 21 4.22 6.10 3.99
CA GLY A 21 4.01 4.86 3.25
C GLY A 21 2.56 4.40 3.27
N SER A 22 1.88 4.53 4.41
CA SER A 22 0.48 4.10 4.55
C SER A 22 -0.46 4.96 3.72
N ARG A 23 -0.18 6.28 3.60
CA ARG A 23 -0.99 7.19 2.81
C ARG A 23 -0.78 6.99 1.31
N ILE A 24 0.46 6.68 0.89
CA ILE A 24 0.73 6.31 -0.50
C ILE A 24 -0.04 5.05 -0.90
N VAL A 25 -0.10 4.05 -0.01
CA VAL A 25 -0.89 2.82 -0.26
C VAL A 25 -2.37 3.15 -0.43
N GLU A 26 -2.95 3.93 0.49
CA GLU A 26 -4.35 4.37 0.42
C GLU A 26 -4.64 5.13 -0.89
N ASP A 27 -3.83 6.14 -1.22
CA ASP A 27 -4.02 6.95 -2.43
C ASP A 27 -3.92 6.11 -3.72
N LEU A 28 -3.04 5.10 -3.77
CA LEU A 28 -2.93 4.19 -4.91
C LEU A 28 -4.13 3.25 -5.02
N MET A 29 -4.60 2.72 -3.89
CA MET A 29 -5.80 1.88 -3.84
C MET A 29 -7.05 2.66 -4.26
N GLU A 30 -7.23 3.90 -3.78
CA GLU A 30 -8.33 4.79 -4.19
C GLU A 30 -8.30 5.10 -5.69
N GLN A 31 -7.11 5.23 -6.26
CA GLN A 31 -6.93 5.39 -7.70
C GLN A 31 -7.18 4.10 -8.48
N GLY A 32 -7.36 2.95 -7.81
CA GLY A 32 -7.66 1.65 -8.41
C GLY A 32 -6.43 0.90 -8.92
N TYR A 33 -5.26 1.13 -8.33
CA TYR A 33 -4.09 0.28 -8.52
C TYR A 33 -4.15 -0.92 -7.59
N GLU A 34 -3.62 -2.05 -8.05
CA GLU A 34 -3.27 -3.16 -7.17
C GLU A 34 -1.96 -2.82 -6.44
N VAL A 35 -1.91 -3.02 -5.12
CA VAL A 35 -0.78 -2.57 -4.29
C VAL A 35 -0.27 -3.70 -3.43
N ASN A 36 1.04 -3.92 -3.47
CA ASN A 36 1.77 -4.79 -2.55
C ASN A 36 2.39 -3.94 -1.43
N ALA A 37 1.72 -3.90 -0.28
CA ALA A 37 2.19 -3.16 0.88
C ALA A 37 3.26 -3.96 1.65
N CYS A 38 4.54 -3.61 1.46
CA CYS A 38 5.65 -4.35 2.04
C CYS A 38 6.01 -3.83 3.44
N VAL A 39 5.87 -4.70 4.44
CA VAL A 39 6.21 -4.46 5.84
C VAL A 39 7.28 -5.43 6.32
N ARG A 40 8.04 -5.07 7.36
CA ARG A 40 9.11 -5.93 7.90
C ARG A 40 8.57 -7.16 8.62
N ASP A 41 7.49 -6.99 9.37
CA ASP A 41 6.87 -8.04 10.16
C ASP A 41 5.35 -7.87 10.11
N SER A 42 4.67 -8.78 9.41
CA SER A 42 3.22 -8.77 9.24
C SER A 42 2.46 -9.25 10.48
N SER A 43 3.14 -9.84 11.46
CA SER A 43 2.51 -10.25 12.73
C SER A 43 2.41 -9.11 13.74
N ASN A 44 3.10 -7.99 13.50
CA ASN A 44 3.08 -6.83 14.39
C ASN A 44 1.85 -5.95 14.13
N ALA A 45 0.71 -6.35 14.70
CA ALA A 45 -0.58 -5.67 14.61
C ALA A 45 -0.49 -4.15 14.76
N ARG A 46 0.25 -3.66 15.79
CA ARG A 46 0.45 -2.21 16.03
C ARG A 46 0.99 -1.45 14.81
N LYS A 47 1.75 -2.11 13.95
CA LYS A 47 2.32 -1.51 12.73
C LYS A 47 1.53 -1.81 11.47
N VAL A 48 0.65 -2.81 11.45
CA VAL A 48 0.02 -3.28 10.21
C VAL A 48 -1.50 -3.17 10.20
N ASP A 49 -2.15 -3.06 11.35
CA ASP A 49 -3.62 -3.00 11.44
C ASP A 49 -4.19 -1.87 10.58
N HIS A 50 -3.55 -0.70 10.59
CA HIS A 50 -3.99 0.41 9.76
C HIS A 50 -3.92 0.12 8.25
N LEU A 51 -2.97 -0.70 7.79
CA LEU A 51 -2.89 -1.13 6.38
C LEU A 51 -3.93 -2.20 6.07
N ILE A 52 -4.15 -3.14 6.99
CA ILE A 52 -5.16 -4.20 6.83
C ILE A 52 -6.55 -3.58 6.73
N ASN A 53 -6.86 -2.60 7.59
CA ASN A 53 -8.13 -1.89 7.60
C ASN A 53 -8.40 -1.10 6.29
N LEU A 54 -7.37 -0.77 5.50
CA LEU A 54 -7.57 -0.14 4.18
C LEU A 54 -8.21 -1.11 3.18
N ASN A 55 -7.97 -2.42 3.33
CA ASN A 55 -8.50 -3.45 2.44
C ASN A 55 -9.92 -3.91 2.83
N GLU A 56 -10.43 -3.47 3.97
CA GLU A 56 -11.79 -3.77 4.45
C GLU A 56 -12.81 -2.66 4.12
N LYS A 57 -12.36 -1.55 3.53
CA LYS A 57 -13.22 -0.48 3.00
C LYS A 57 -13.75 -0.83 1.60
#